data_AF-A0A1M4SMX9-F1
#
_entry.id   AF-A0A1M4SMX9-F1
#
_cell.length_a   1.000
_cell.length_b   1.000
_cell.length_c   1.000
_cell.angle_alpha   90.00
_cell.angle_beta   90.00
_cell.angle_gamma   90.00
#
_symmetry.space_group_name_H-M   'P 1'
#
loop_
_entity.id
_entity.type
_entity.pdbx_description
1 polymer ?
#
loop_
_entity_poly.entity_id
_entity_poly.type
_entity_poly.pdbx_seq_one_letter_code
_entity_poly.pdbx_strand_id
1 'polypeptide(L)'
;MAVEIKSKIVNYRVKQPQAELPLVDENPLTVRIPSRPEGTLEAVSEKISYVGAEGRKKVYVLVAFMPVEGVLNGKQVVIERPVEFFFPSGQLSSEHQWITATMRSLSLAARGGYVTQALADLRKVAWDKGLVRCGTNRWNKPMFHDSEVAAIAWSIQQILYRRGFVDADGIQVPVDELAQRYAQRLIHGHPWQPPAAEETGDSDAENSAGAAVVGHCPECRGELIMMDGCPTCYAGCGWSKCG
;
A
#
# COMPACT_ATOMS: atom_id res chain seq x y z
N MET A 1 51.83 -6.14 8.24
CA MET A 1 52.86 -6.80 9.08
C MET A 1 52.60 -8.30 9.03
N ALA A 2 53.48 -9.07 8.38
CA ALA A 2 53.37 -10.53 8.36
C ALA A 2 53.97 -11.08 9.66
N VAL A 3 53.21 -11.89 10.38
CA VAL A 3 53.68 -12.53 11.61
C VAL A 3 54.34 -13.85 11.22
N GLU A 4 55.66 -13.90 11.34
CA GLU A 4 56.46 -15.08 11.06
C GLU A 4 56.43 -16.02 12.28
N ILE A 5 55.79 -17.18 12.16
CA ILE A 5 55.72 -18.17 13.24
C ILE A 5 56.96 -19.07 13.15
N LYS A 6 57.90 -18.88 14.07
CA LYS A 6 59.18 -19.63 14.13
C LYS A 6 59.10 -20.94 14.93
N SER A 7 57.96 -21.25 15.55
CA SER A 7 57.77 -22.44 16.37
C SER A 7 56.97 -23.53 15.64
N LYS A 8 57.27 -24.79 15.95
CA LYS A 8 56.55 -25.95 15.40
C LYS A 8 55.12 -25.95 15.94
N ILE A 9 54.13 -25.80 15.07
CA ILE A 9 52.71 -25.89 15.44
C ILE A 9 52.41 -27.35 15.80
N VAL A 10 52.21 -27.61 17.09
CA VAL A 10 51.78 -28.92 17.61
C VAL A 10 50.35 -28.76 18.13
N ASN A 11 49.46 -29.69 17.76
CA ASN A 11 48.01 -29.67 18.08
C ASN A 11 47.19 -28.57 17.39
N TYR A 12 47.26 -28.48 16.05
CA TYR A 12 46.24 -27.74 15.30
C TYR A 12 45.09 -28.69 14.93
N ARG A 13 43.85 -28.21 15.10
CA ARG A 13 42.65 -28.90 14.62
C ARG A 13 41.99 -28.00 13.58
N VAL A 14 42.02 -28.44 12.32
CA VAL A 14 41.25 -27.80 11.25
C VAL A 14 39.78 -28.02 11.57
N LYS A 15 38.99 -26.94 11.64
CA LYS A 15 37.54 -27.02 11.84
C LYS A 15 36.98 -27.78 10.65
N GLN A 16 36.56 -29.03 10.86
CA GLN A 16 35.94 -29.82 9.81
C GLN A 16 34.65 -29.13 9.37
N PRO A 17 34.32 -29.10 8.06
CA PRO A 17 33.03 -28.62 7.61
C PRO A 17 31.98 -29.52 8.26
N GLN A 18 31.26 -28.96 9.24
CA GLN A 18 30.12 -29.62 9.82
C GLN A 18 29.05 -29.68 8.72
N ALA A 19 28.54 -30.88 8.42
CA ALA A 19 27.48 -31.04 7.43
C ALA A 19 26.30 -30.18 7.87
N GLU A 20 26.08 -29.08 7.14
CA GLU A 20 25.00 -28.15 7.38
C GLU A 20 23.71 -28.88 7.04
N LEU A 21 22.84 -29.06 8.04
CA LEU A 21 21.54 -29.67 7.82
C LEU A 21 20.78 -28.85 6.77
N PRO A 22 20.06 -29.49 5.83
CA PRO A 22 19.28 -28.75 4.85
C PRO A 22 18.28 -27.85 5.58
N LEU A 23 18.31 -26.56 5.27
CA LEU A 23 17.36 -25.59 5.83
C LEU A 23 15.94 -26.01 5.44
N VAL A 24 15.04 -26.04 6.40
CA VAL A 24 13.63 -26.33 6.16
C VAL A 24 13.00 -25.11 5.51
N ASP A 25 12.30 -25.30 4.39
CA ASP A 25 11.59 -24.22 3.72
C ASP A 25 10.54 -23.60 4.65
N GLU A 26 10.60 -22.27 4.78
CA GLU A 26 9.73 -21.46 5.62
C GLU A 26 9.39 -20.20 4.83
N ASN A 27 8.14 -20.10 4.37
CA ASN A 27 7.72 -18.98 3.55
C ASN A 27 7.62 -17.69 4.41
N PRO A 28 8.45 -16.67 4.15
CA PRO A 28 8.47 -15.46 4.95
C PRO A 28 7.20 -14.60 4.82
N LEU A 29 6.35 -14.81 3.80
CA LEU A 29 5.05 -14.15 3.71
C LEU A 29 4.06 -14.66 4.76
N THR A 30 4.12 -15.94 5.09
CA THR A 30 3.14 -16.61 5.95
C THR A 30 3.67 -16.91 7.35
N VAL A 31 4.99 -16.75 7.59
CA VAL A 31 5.54 -16.89 8.94
C VAL A 31 4.83 -15.93 9.89
N ARG A 32 4.38 -16.45 11.03
CA ARG A 32 3.58 -15.70 11.98
C ARG A 32 4.49 -14.82 12.84
N ILE A 33 4.20 -13.53 12.86
CA ILE A 33 4.87 -12.57 13.72
C ILE A 33 4.07 -12.47 15.04
N PRO A 34 4.59 -12.95 16.18
CA PRO A 34 3.81 -13.08 17.40
C PRO A 34 3.35 -11.73 17.95
N SER A 35 4.24 -10.74 17.95
CA SER A 35 4.00 -9.38 18.42
C SER A 35 4.83 -8.39 17.60
N ARG A 36 4.43 -7.11 17.65
CA ARG A 36 5.25 -6.03 17.11
C ARG A 36 6.57 -5.97 17.90
N PRO A 37 7.74 -5.95 17.24
CA PRO A 37 9.04 -5.77 17.90
C PRO A 37 9.13 -4.43 18.64
N GLU A 38 9.91 -4.39 19.71
CA GLU A 38 10.29 -3.15 20.36
C GLU A 38 11.25 -2.34 19.46
N GLY A 39 11.21 -1.00 19.60
CA GLY A 39 12.09 -0.10 18.88
C GLY A 39 11.44 0.58 17.67
N THR A 40 12.28 1.05 16.75
CA THR A 40 11.87 1.84 15.59
C THR A 40 11.52 0.92 14.43
N LEU A 41 10.43 1.25 13.74
CA LEU A 41 10.07 0.66 12.45
C LEU A 41 10.03 1.75 11.40
N GLU A 42 10.41 1.40 10.18
CA GLU A 42 10.22 2.28 9.05
C GLU A 42 8.72 2.31 8.69
N ALA A 43 8.16 3.51 8.54
CA ALA A 43 6.76 3.67 8.24
C ALA A 43 6.51 4.71 7.15
N VAL A 44 5.50 4.46 6.33
CA VAL A 44 4.93 5.45 5.41
C VAL A 44 3.79 6.17 6.11
N SER A 45 3.83 7.49 6.11
CA SER A 45 2.72 8.34 6.57
C SER A 45 2.06 8.99 5.37
N GLU A 46 0.79 8.69 5.13
CA GLU A 46 0.04 9.20 4.00
C GLU A 46 -1.19 9.99 4.42
N LYS A 47 -1.36 11.15 3.82
CA LYS A 47 -2.56 11.98 3.97
C LYS A 47 -3.55 11.64 2.87
N ILE A 48 -4.65 11.01 3.24
CA ILE A 48 -5.73 10.63 2.33
C ILE A 48 -6.81 11.71 2.39
N SER A 49 -7.30 12.13 1.22
CA SER A 49 -8.48 13.01 1.11
C SER A 49 -9.52 12.33 0.25
N TYR A 50 -10.74 12.24 0.76
CA TYR A 50 -11.88 11.67 0.05
C TYR A 50 -13.12 12.56 0.21
N VAL A 51 -14.09 12.36 -0.68
CA VAL A 51 -15.37 13.07 -0.67
C VAL A 51 -16.48 12.02 -0.59
N GLY A 52 -17.25 12.03 0.49
CA GLY A 52 -18.43 11.19 0.67
C GLY A 52 -19.68 12.03 0.98
N ALA A 53 -20.73 11.40 1.51
CA ALA A 53 -22.00 12.08 1.84
C ALA A 53 -21.85 13.27 2.80
N GLU A 54 -20.95 13.16 3.77
CA GLU A 54 -20.69 14.22 4.77
C GLU A 54 -19.68 15.26 4.25
N GLY A 55 -19.43 15.26 2.95
CA GLY A 55 -18.51 16.16 2.27
C GLY A 55 -17.06 15.66 2.29
N ARG A 56 -16.13 16.61 2.21
CA ARG A 56 -14.70 16.32 2.07
C ARG A 56 -14.06 16.04 3.43
N LYS A 57 -13.47 14.86 3.58
CA LYS A 57 -12.69 14.47 4.77
C LYS A 57 -11.20 14.34 4.42
N LYS A 58 -10.37 14.48 5.45
CA LYS A 58 -8.93 14.29 5.39
C LYS A 58 -8.51 13.43 6.56
N VAL A 59 -7.79 12.37 6.26
CA VAL A 59 -7.33 11.40 7.24
C VAL A 59 -5.85 11.09 7.03
N TYR A 60 -5.19 10.62 8.06
CA TYR A 60 -3.80 10.19 7.97
C TYR A 60 -3.73 8.70 8.27
N VAL A 61 -2.92 7.99 7.50
CA VAL A 61 -2.67 6.57 7.70
C VAL A 61 -1.16 6.35 7.77
N LEU A 62 -0.75 5.57 8.75
CA LEU A 62 0.62 5.13 8.96
C LEU A 62 0.69 3.61 8.70
N VAL A 63 1.62 3.19 7.85
CA VAL A 63 1.89 1.78 7.57
C VAL A 63 3.35 1.50 7.90
N ALA A 64 3.59 0.67 8.91
CA ALA A 64 4.93 0.28 9.32
C ALA A 64 5.34 -1.05 8.69
N PHE A 65 6.61 -1.13 8.32
CA PHE A 65 7.23 -2.26 7.65
C PHE A 65 8.41 -2.79 8.47
N MET A 66 8.68 -4.09 8.33
CA MET A 66 9.86 -4.72 8.90
C MET A 66 10.43 -5.79 7.98
N PRO A 67 11.75 -6.06 8.03
CA PRO A 67 12.32 -7.23 7.40
C PRO A 67 11.84 -8.50 8.11
N VAL A 68 11.55 -9.53 7.31
CA VAL A 68 11.14 -10.85 7.77
C VAL A 68 11.98 -11.87 7.02
N GLU A 69 12.71 -12.66 7.80
CA GLU A 69 13.54 -13.76 7.31
C GLU A 69 12.69 -14.99 7.02
N GLY A 70 13.15 -15.80 6.07
CA GLY A 70 12.59 -17.11 5.78
C GLY A 70 13.54 -17.94 4.93
N VAL A 71 13.08 -19.10 4.50
CA VAL A 71 13.85 -20.04 3.67
C VAL A 71 13.00 -20.39 2.45
N LEU A 72 13.55 -20.16 1.26
CA LEU A 72 12.92 -20.49 0.00
C LEU A 72 13.88 -21.35 -0.84
N ASN A 73 13.46 -22.55 -1.23
CA ASN A 73 14.29 -23.49 -1.99
C ASN A 73 15.65 -23.75 -1.29
N GLY A 74 15.64 -23.90 0.04
CA GLY A 74 16.84 -24.11 0.85
C GLY A 74 17.78 -22.91 0.97
N LYS A 75 17.37 -21.72 0.52
CA LYS A 75 18.15 -20.47 0.64
C LYS A 75 17.49 -19.51 1.61
N GLN A 76 18.28 -18.91 2.50
CA GLN A 76 17.81 -17.79 3.31
C GLN A 76 17.44 -16.61 2.42
N VAL A 77 16.25 -16.07 2.66
CA VAL A 77 15.73 -14.89 1.99
C VAL A 77 15.16 -13.93 3.03
N VAL A 78 15.21 -12.64 2.72
CA VAL A 78 14.61 -11.60 3.56
C VAL A 78 13.69 -10.77 2.68
N ILE A 79 12.46 -10.57 3.14
CA ILE A 79 11.48 -9.70 2.50
C ILE A 79 11.06 -8.60 3.45
N GLU A 80 10.61 -7.48 2.92
CA GLU A 80 9.95 -6.45 3.73
C GLU A 80 8.45 -6.70 3.77
N ARG A 81 7.87 -6.76 4.98
CA ARG A 81 6.42 -6.96 5.19
C ARG A 81 5.79 -5.78 5.92
N PRO A 82 4.55 -5.38 5.57
CA PRO A 82 3.77 -4.54 6.45
C PRO A 82 3.41 -5.31 7.72
N VAL A 83 3.44 -4.65 8.87
CA VAL A 83 3.21 -5.30 10.18
C VAL A 83 2.32 -4.51 11.13
N GLU A 84 2.14 -3.22 10.87
CA GLU A 84 1.28 -2.36 11.66
C GLU A 84 0.63 -1.30 10.78
N PHE A 85 -0.66 -1.09 11.01
CA PHE A 85 -1.45 -0.02 10.43
C PHE A 85 -1.95 0.84 11.58
N PHE A 86 -1.77 2.14 11.45
CA PHE A 86 -2.16 3.08 12.47
C PHE A 86 -2.86 4.28 11.86
N PHE A 87 -3.87 4.76 12.56
CA PHE A 87 -4.65 5.92 12.17
C PHE A 87 -4.61 6.90 13.34
N PRO A 88 -3.84 8.01 13.24
CA PRO A 88 -3.81 9.04 14.26
C PRO A 88 -5.11 9.83 14.21
N SER A 89 -6.16 9.30 14.86
CA SER A 89 -7.43 10.01 15.07
C SER A 89 -7.56 10.43 16.53
N GLY A 90 -8.14 11.61 16.78
CA GLY A 90 -8.45 12.09 18.13
C GLY A 90 -9.32 11.07 18.87
N GLN A 91 -8.77 10.40 19.86
CA GLN A 91 -9.16 9.08 20.39
C GLN A 91 -10.59 8.93 20.98
N LEU A 92 -11.48 9.92 20.86
CA LEU A 92 -12.69 10.03 21.69
C LEU A 92 -14.04 10.09 20.94
N SER A 93 -14.10 10.12 19.60
CA SER A 93 -15.39 10.01 18.89
C SER A 93 -15.76 8.54 18.64
N SER A 94 -17.06 8.22 18.63
CA SER A 94 -17.58 6.89 18.30
C SER A 94 -17.16 6.43 16.89
N GLU A 95 -17.09 7.37 15.94
CA GLU A 95 -16.57 7.16 14.60
C GLU A 95 -15.09 6.74 14.57
N HIS A 96 -14.31 7.05 15.60
CA HIS A 96 -12.89 6.65 15.65
C HIS A 96 -12.67 5.30 16.32
N GLN A 97 -13.67 4.75 17.04
CA GLN A 97 -13.55 3.44 17.69
C GLN A 97 -13.49 2.31 16.67
N TRP A 98 -14.38 2.33 15.66
CA TRP A 98 -14.39 1.30 14.62
C TRP A 98 -13.12 1.38 13.76
N ILE A 99 -12.65 2.60 13.43
CA ILE A 99 -11.38 2.79 12.69
C ILE A 99 -10.23 2.17 13.48
N THR A 100 -10.15 2.46 14.77
CA THR A 100 -9.11 1.91 15.64
C THR A 100 -9.18 0.38 15.72
N ALA A 101 -10.38 -0.19 15.84
CA ALA A 101 -10.58 -1.64 15.84
C ALA A 101 -10.17 -2.28 14.51
N THR A 102 -10.57 -1.68 13.38
CA THR A 102 -10.20 -2.13 12.03
C THR A 102 -8.69 -2.10 11.83
N MET A 103 -8.00 -1.04 12.24
CA MET A 103 -6.54 -0.94 12.10
C MET A 103 -5.80 -1.97 12.98
N ARG A 104 -6.31 -2.25 14.18
CA ARG A 104 -5.79 -3.32 15.05
C ARG A 104 -5.96 -4.70 14.42
N SER A 105 -7.15 -4.99 13.89
CA SER A 105 -7.43 -6.25 13.19
C SER A 105 -6.60 -6.39 11.91
N LEU A 106 -6.43 -5.32 11.14
CA LEU A 106 -5.61 -5.30 9.93
C LEU A 106 -4.11 -5.52 10.25
N SER A 107 -3.63 -4.93 11.35
CA SER A 107 -2.27 -5.17 11.85
C SER A 107 -2.06 -6.62 12.29
N LEU A 108 -3.07 -7.23 12.92
CA LEU A 108 -3.04 -8.66 13.24
C LEU A 108 -3.01 -9.52 11.97
N ALA A 109 -3.80 -9.16 10.95
CA ALA A 109 -3.82 -9.85 9.66
C ALA A 109 -2.47 -9.78 8.93
N ALA A 110 -1.81 -8.62 8.96
CA ALA A 110 -0.46 -8.45 8.43
C ALA A 110 0.58 -9.32 9.13
N ARG A 111 0.58 -9.33 10.46
CA ARG A 111 1.46 -10.21 11.23
C ARG A 111 1.17 -11.70 10.99
N GLY A 112 -0.09 -12.03 10.68
CA GLY A 112 -0.51 -13.38 10.30
C GLY A 112 -0.25 -13.77 8.85
N GLY A 113 0.19 -12.85 7.98
CA GLY A 113 0.52 -13.15 6.59
C GLY A 113 -0.66 -13.14 5.62
N TYR A 114 -1.78 -12.51 5.97
CA TYR A 114 -3.00 -12.48 5.14
C TYR A 114 -3.60 -11.07 4.99
N VAL A 115 -2.76 -10.03 5.05
CA VAL A 115 -3.19 -8.63 4.90
C VAL A 115 -3.80 -8.34 3.54
N THR A 116 -3.30 -8.97 2.48
CA THR A 116 -3.77 -8.76 1.11
C THR A 116 -5.23 -9.20 0.97
N GLN A 117 -5.57 -10.35 1.54
CA GLN A 117 -6.95 -10.84 1.63
C GLN A 117 -7.81 -9.93 2.51
N ALA A 118 -7.28 -9.52 3.68
CA ALA A 118 -8.00 -8.62 4.58
C ALA A 118 -8.33 -7.27 3.91
N LEU A 119 -7.41 -6.69 3.15
CA LEU A 119 -7.65 -5.47 2.37
C LEU A 119 -8.65 -5.70 1.25
N ALA A 120 -8.54 -6.81 0.52
CA ALA A 120 -9.50 -7.18 -0.51
C ALA A 120 -10.93 -7.30 0.05
N ASP A 121 -11.09 -7.84 1.26
CA ASP A 121 -12.39 -7.92 1.93
C ASP A 121 -12.88 -6.56 2.44
N LEU A 122 -11.99 -5.72 2.99
CA LEU A 122 -12.35 -4.35 3.37
C LEU A 122 -12.80 -3.50 2.16
N ARG A 123 -12.24 -3.76 0.96
CA ARG A 123 -12.67 -3.11 -0.29
C ARG A 123 -14.10 -3.47 -0.73
N LYS A 124 -14.67 -4.57 -0.21
CA LYS A 124 -16.05 -4.99 -0.51
C LYS A 124 -17.08 -4.43 0.48
N VAL A 125 -16.63 -3.72 1.53
CA VAL A 125 -17.54 -3.11 2.49
C VAL A 125 -18.33 -2.01 1.79
N ALA A 126 -19.65 -2.17 1.75
CA ALA A 126 -20.58 -1.19 1.22
C ALA A 126 -21.34 -0.48 2.35
N TRP A 127 -21.88 0.69 2.04
CA TRP A 127 -22.79 1.43 2.91
C TRP A 127 -23.96 2.03 2.11
N ASP A 128 -24.91 2.65 2.80
CA ASP A 128 -26.12 3.25 2.23
C ASP A 128 -26.00 4.76 1.96
N LYS A 129 -24.88 5.39 2.33
CA LYS A 129 -24.67 6.85 2.17
C LYS A 129 -24.10 7.26 0.80
N GLY A 130 -24.10 6.36 -0.20
CA GLY A 130 -23.67 6.67 -1.57
C GLY A 130 -22.16 6.67 -1.80
N LEU A 131 -21.70 6.80 -3.05
CA LEU A 131 -20.29 6.53 -3.38
C LEU A 131 -19.30 7.52 -2.72
N VAL A 132 -18.12 7.00 -2.37
CA VAL A 132 -17.00 7.78 -1.85
C VAL A 132 -15.95 7.97 -2.94
N ARG A 133 -15.72 9.23 -3.34
CA ARG A 133 -14.65 9.57 -4.30
C ARG A 133 -13.31 9.65 -3.58
N CYS A 134 -12.37 8.80 -3.97
CA CYS A 134 -11.02 8.76 -3.37
C CYS A 134 -9.98 8.27 -4.37
N GLY A 135 -8.95 9.08 -4.60
CA GLY A 135 -7.84 8.76 -5.49
C GLY A 135 -8.18 8.81 -6.99
N THR A 136 -7.21 8.42 -7.80
CA THR A 136 -7.32 8.29 -9.25
C THR A 136 -6.85 6.93 -9.69
N ASN A 137 -7.40 6.45 -10.81
CA ASN A 137 -6.94 5.21 -11.43
C ASN A 137 -5.71 5.48 -12.33
N ARG A 138 -5.19 4.43 -12.97
CA ARG A 138 -4.03 4.52 -13.88
C ARG A 138 -4.23 5.43 -15.10
N TRP A 139 -5.48 5.73 -15.46
CA TRP A 139 -5.84 6.65 -16.54
C TRP A 139 -6.15 8.06 -16.01
N ASN A 140 -5.71 8.37 -14.79
CA ASN A 140 -5.92 9.65 -14.11
C ASN A 140 -7.40 10.05 -13.92
N LYS A 141 -8.33 9.08 -13.99
CA LYS A 141 -9.76 9.33 -13.74
C LYS A 141 -10.08 9.14 -12.25
N PRO A 142 -11.00 9.94 -11.68
CA PRO A 142 -11.41 9.76 -10.28
C PRO A 142 -11.93 8.36 -10.01
N MET A 143 -11.56 7.80 -8.86
CA MET A 143 -12.09 6.53 -8.38
C MET A 143 -13.21 6.73 -7.37
N PHE A 144 -14.21 5.86 -7.46
CA PHE A 144 -15.36 5.81 -6.56
C PHE A 144 -15.40 4.45 -5.87
N HIS A 145 -15.73 4.46 -4.59
CA HIS A 145 -15.75 3.29 -3.71
C HIS A 145 -17.09 3.19 -2.99
N ASP A 146 -17.51 1.97 -2.66
CA ASP A 146 -18.83 1.71 -2.08
C ASP A 146 -18.96 2.11 -0.60
N SER A 147 -17.87 2.55 0.05
CA SER A 147 -17.87 3.09 1.41
C SER A 147 -16.57 3.85 1.73
N GLU A 148 -16.55 4.57 2.86
CA GLU A 148 -15.31 5.17 3.40
C GLU A 148 -14.27 4.11 3.77
N VAL A 149 -14.72 2.93 4.24
CA VAL A 149 -13.84 1.79 4.57
C VAL A 149 -13.15 1.29 3.30
N ALA A 150 -13.91 1.10 2.22
CA ALA A 150 -13.37 0.65 0.94
C ALA A 150 -12.38 1.67 0.35
N ALA A 151 -12.67 2.97 0.45
CA ALA A 151 -11.76 4.04 0.02
C ALA A 151 -10.44 4.05 0.81
N ILE A 152 -10.50 3.87 2.13
CA ILE A 152 -9.30 3.80 2.98
C ILE A 152 -8.51 2.52 2.69
N ALA A 153 -9.18 1.36 2.54
CA ALA A 153 -8.55 0.10 2.21
C ALA A 153 -7.83 0.15 0.85
N TRP A 154 -8.47 0.76 -0.16
CA TRP A 154 -7.83 1.01 -1.44
C TRP A 154 -6.59 1.91 -1.28
N SER A 155 -6.67 2.98 -0.47
CA SER A 155 -5.53 3.87 -0.24
C SER A 155 -4.37 3.14 0.46
N ILE A 156 -4.65 2.25 1.42
CA ILE A 156 -3.64 1.38 2.02
C ILE A 156 -3.04 0.43 0.99
N GLN A 157 -3.86 -0.17 0.12
CA GLN A 157 -3.36 -0.98 -0.99
C GLN A 157 -2.41 -0.17 -1.87
N GLN A 158 -2.69 1.11 -2.14
CA GLN A 158 -1.79 1.97 -2.91
C GLN A 158 -0.46 2.23 -2.18
N ILE A 159 -0.46 2.34 -0.85
CA ILE A 159 0.77 2.41 -0.06
C ILE A 159 1.58 1.12 -0.22
N LEU A 160 0.93 -0.04 -0.10
CA LEU A 160 1.57 -1.34 -0.27
C LEU A 160 2.10 -1.54 -1.69
N TYR A 161 1.35 -1.07 -2.70
CA TYR A 161 1.77 -1.10 -4.09
C TYR A 161 3.02 -0.26 -4.29
N ARG A 162 3.03 1.02 -3.86
CA ARG A 162 4.20 1.89 -3.95
C ARG A 162 5.40 1.38 -3.17
N ARG A 163 5.18 0.58 -2.13
CA ARG A 163 6.23 -0.09 -1.37
C ARG A 163 6.72 -1.40 -2.03
N GLY A 164 6.10 -1.81 -3.12
CA GLY A 164 6.42 -3.02 -3.85
C GLY A 164 5.97 -4.30 -3.15
N PHE A 165 5.00 -4.25 -2.23
CA PHE A 165 4.50 -5.42 -1.53
C PHE A 165 3.36 -6.14 -2.26
N VAL A 166 2.50 -5.38 -2.95
CA VAL A 166 1.45 -5.88 -3.86
C VAL A 166 1.67 -5.30 -5.26
N ASP A 167 1.03 -5.89 -6.27
CA ASP A 167 0.98 -5.33 -7.62
C ASP A 167 -0.09 -4.24 -7.77
N ALA A 168 -0.26 -3.73 -9.00
CA ALA A 168 -1.19 -2.65 -9.30
C ALA A 168 -2.66 -3.02 -9.03
N ASP A 169 -3.01 -4.30 -9.17
CA ASP A 169 -4.37 -4.81 -8.93
C ASP A 169 -4.59 -5.14 -7.45
N GLY A 170 -3.52 -5.19 -6.65
CA GLY A 170 -3.54 -5.51 -5.23
C GLY A 170 -3.30 -6.98 -4.94
N ILE A 171 -2.76 -7.72 -5.90
CA ILE A 171 -2.38 -9.12 -5.72
C ILE A 171 -0.99 -9.18 -5.07
N GLN A 172 -0.80 -10.21 -4.24
CA GLN A 172 0.46 -10.42 -3.53
C GLN A 172 1.60 -10.68 -4.52
N VAL A 173 2.66 -9.87 -4.45
CA VAL A 173 3.88 -10.10 -5.22
C VAL A 173 4.57 -11.37 -4.70
N PRO A 174 5.09 -12.25 -5.60
CA PRO A 174 5.81 -13.46 -5.23
C PRO A 174 7.03 -13.21 -4.32
N VAL A 175 7.35 -14.20 -3.47
CA VAL A 175 8.41 -14.10 -2.45
C VAL A 175 9.79 -13.81 -3.05
N ASP A 176 10.11 -14.47 -4.15
CA ASP A 176 11.37 -14.33 -4.88
C ASP A 176 11.56 -12.90 -5.38
N GLU A 177 10.51 -12.30 -5.94
CA GLU A 177 10.54 -10.91 -6.38
C GLU A 177 10.63 -9.94 -5.20
N LEU A 178 9.91 -10.18 -4.11
CA LEU A 178 10.03 -9.37 -2.88
C LEU A 178 11.45 -9.41 -2.30
N ALA A 179 12.07 -10.59 -2.28
CA ALA A 179 13.44 -10.75 -1.79
C ALA A 179 14.43 -10.00 -2.68
N GLN A 180 14.23 -10.04 -4.00
CA GLN A 180 15.05 -9.27 -4.94
C GLN A 180 14.89 -7.75 -4.72
N ARG A 181 13.66 -7.26 -4.56
CA ARG A 181 13.37 -5.83 -4.29
C ARG A 181 14.03 -5.37 -2.99
N TYR A 182 13.95 -6.19 -1.94
CA TYR A 182 14.58 -5.89 -0.65
C TYR A 182 16.11 -5.86 -0.75
N ALA A 183 16.72 -6.85 -1.40
CA ALA A 183 18.17 -6.91 -1.62
C ALA A 183 18.68 -5.73 -2.45
N GLN A 184 17.99 -5.38 -3.54
CA GLN A 184 18.33 -4.21 -4.37
C GLN A 184 18.30 -2.92 -3.56
N ARG A 185 17.30 -2.75 -2.70
CA ARG A 185 17.19 -1.59 -1.83
C ARG A 185 18.36 -1.48 -0.84
N LEU A 186 18.81 -2.60 -0.29
CA LEU A 186 19.98 -2.63 0.60
C LEU A 186 21.29 -2.30 -0.14
N ILE A 187 21.45 -2.80 -1.36
CA ILE A 187 22.68 -2.61 -2.16
C ILE A 187 22.76 -1.20 -2.74
N HIS A 188 21.66 -0.69 -3.31
CA HIS A 188 21.64 0.57 -4.06
C HIS A 188 21.10 1.76 -3.24
N GLY A 189 20.48 1.52 -2.10
CA GLY A 189 19.90 2.57 -1.24
C GLY A 189 18.60 3.19 -1.78
N HIS A 190 18.10 2.74 -2.94
CA HIS A 190 16.88 3.25 -3.54
C HIS A 190 15.74 2.24 -3.39
N PRO A 191 14.53 2.67 -2.97
CA PRO A 191 13.38 1.79 -2.91
C PRO A 191 12.92 1.41 -4.33
N TRP A 192 12.23 0.27 -4.44
CA TRP A 192 11.51 -0.07 -5.66
C TRP A 192 10.55 1.06 -6.04
N GLN A 193 10.47 1.35 -7.34
CA GLN A 193 9.55 2.34 -7.87
C GLN A 193 8.53 1.64 -8.77
N PRO A 194 7.25 2.00 -8.69
CA PRO A 194 6.26 1.61 -9.68
C PRO A 194 6.78 1.92 -11.09
N PRO A 195 6.53 1.05 -12.08
CA PRO A 195 6.73 1.40 -13.48
C PRO A 195 6.03 2.73 -13.76
N ALA A 196 6.68 3.61 -14.51
CA ALA A 196 6.02 4.81 -15.01
C ALA A 196 4.74 4.35 -15.74
N ALA A 197 3.61 4.99 -15.43
CA ALA A 197 2.42 4.77 -16.23
C ALA A 197 2.82 5.06 -17.67
N GLU A 198 2.68 4.06 -18.56
CA GLU A 198 2.86 4.30 -19.97
C GLU A 198 1.94 5.47 -20.30
N GLU A 199 2.53 6.61 -20.65
CA GLU A 199 1.80 7.67 -21.31
C GLU A 199 1.33 7.03 -22.62
N THR A 200 0.15 6.43 -22.60
CA THR A 200 -0.62 6.27 -23.82
C THR A 200 -0.79 7.70 -24.31
N GLY A 201 0.08 8.10 -25.23
CA GLY A 201 0.02 9.38 -25.88
C GLY A 201 -1.39 9.52 -26.41
N ASP A 202 -2.20 10.32 -25.71
CA ASP A 202 -3.55 10.63 -26.12
C ASP A 202 -3.41 11.66 -27.23
N SER A 203 -2.97 11.19 -28.39
CA SER A 203 -3.25 11.81 -29.68
C SER A 203 -4.60 11.30 -30.16
N ASP A 204 -5.64 11.53 -29.37
CA ASP A 204 -7.03 11.55 -29.83
C ASP A 204 -7.67 12.87 -29.36
N ALA A 205 -7.03 13.97 -29.75
CA ALA A 205 -7.76 15.17 -30.10
C ALA A 205 -8.49 14.89 -31.42
N GLU A 206 -9.67 14.25 -31.36
CA GLU A 206 -10.86 14.55 -32.17
C GLU A 206 -11.95 13.50 -31.96
N ASN A 207 -13.18 13.99 -31.75
CA ASN A 207 -14.45 13.27 -31.73
C ASN A 207 -14.80 12.45 -30.48
N SER A 208 -15.06 13.16 -29.38
CA SER A 208 -16.28 12.89 -28.62
C SER A 208 -17.22 14.07 -28.79
N ALA A 209 -18.45 13.80 -29.24
CA ALA A 209 -19.52 14.78 -29.32
C ALA A 209 -19.75 15.40 -27.94
N GLY A 210 -19.14 16.57 -27.71
CA GLY A 210 -19.10 17.21 -26.40
C GLY A 210 -20.48 17.65 -25.95
N ALA A 211 -20.89 17.19 -24.76
CA ALA A 211 -21.94 17.85 -24.00
C ALA A 211 -21.56 19.34 -23.86
N ALA A 212 -22.46 20.24 -24.27
CA ALA A 212 -22.16 21.66 -24.31
C ALA A 212 -21.69 22.17 -22.95
N VAL A 213 -20.49 22.75 -22.90
CA VAL A 213 -19.95 23.41 -21.71
C VAL A 213 -20.81 24.63 -21.43
N VAL A 214 -21.46 24.66 -20.27
CA VAL A 214 -22.42 25.71 -19.86
C VAL A 214 -21.85 26.72 -18.87
N GLY A 215 -20.58 26.58 -18.49
CA GLY A 215 -19.88 27.57 -17.66
C GLY A 215 -18.73 26.97 -16.86
N HIS A 216 -18.25 27.74 -15.89
CA HIS A 216 -17.21 27.32 -14.96
C HIS A 216 -17.78 27.17 -13.55
N CYS A 217 -17.33 26.13 -12.86
CA CYS A 217 -17.73 25.79 -11.51
C CYS A 217 -17.27 26.86 -10.51
N PRO A 218 -18.15 27.38 -9.64
CA PRO A 218 -17.77 28.39 -8.65
C PRO A 218 -16.82 27.87 -7.56
N GLU A 219 -16.85 26.57 -7.28
CA GLU A 219 -16.04 25.92 -6.24
C GLU A 219 -14.59 25.66 -6.69
N CYS A 220 -14.42 25.15 -7.91
CA CYS A 220 -13.11 24.66 -8.36
C CYS A 220 -12.67 25.17 -9.74
N ARG A 221 -13.48 26.04 -10.37
CA ARG A 221 -13.25 26.59 -11.72
C ARG A 221 -13.14 25.54 -12.84
N GLY A 222 -13.55 24.30 -12.59
CA GLY A 222 -13.67 23.27 -13.63
C GLY A 222 -14.84 23.56 -14.57
N GLU A 223 -14.89 22.87 -15.71
CA GLU A 223 -16.00 23.01 -16.66
C GLU A 223 -17.31 22.43 -16.10
N LEU A 224 -18.42 23.12 -16.40
CA LEU A 224 -19.77 22.65 -16.14
C LEU A 224 -20.35 22.10 -17.43
N ILE A 225 -20.93 20.90 -17.35
CA ILE A 225 -21.70 20.31 -18.45
C ILE A 225 -23.18 20.20 -18.03
N MET A 226 -24.07 20.16 -19.02
CA MET A 226 -25.48 19.89 -18.77
C MET A 226 -25.73 18.40 -18.59
N MET A 227 -26.10 18.01 -17.37
CA MET A 227 -26.62 16.69 -17.04
C MET A 227 -28.06 16.83 -16.56
N ASP A 228 -29.00 16.16 -17.23
CA ASP A 228 -30.42 16.11 -16.86
C ASP A 228 -31.08 17.49 -16.62
N GLY A 229 -30.70 18.49 -17.42
CA GLY A 229 -31.23 19.86 -17.29
C GLY A 229 -30.51 20.73 -16.26
N CYS A 230 -29.46 20.22 -15.61
CA CYS A 230 -28.71 20.96 -14.60
C CYS A 230 -27.22 21.15 -14.97
N PRO A 231 -26.64 22.35 -14.74
CA PRO A 231 -25.19 22.56 -14.81
C PRO A 231 -24.46 21.81 -13.68
N THR A 232 -23.59 20.87 -14.04
CA THR A 232 -22.86 20.01 -13.11
C THR A 232 -21.38 19.93 -13.44
N CYS A 233 -20.53 20.10 -12.41
CA CYS A 233 -19.08 20.00 -12.50
C CYS A 233 -18.63 18.53 -12.42
N TYR A 234 -18.94 17.77 -13.47
CA TYR A 234 -18.72 16.32 -13.51
C TYR A 234 -17.23 15.94 -13.45
N ALA A 235 -16.39 16.60 -14.25
CA ALA A 235 -14.95 16.34 -14.29
C ALA A 235 -14.18 16.95 -13.09
N GLY A 236 -14.81 17.84 -12.32
CA GLY A 236 -14.16 18.63 -11.26
C GLY A 236 -14.57 18.20 -9.85
N CYS A 237 -15.27 19.07 -9.12
CA CYS A 237 -15.58 18.88 -7.70
C CYS A 237 -16.95 18.23 -7.42
N GLY A 238 -17.77 17.97 -8.45
CA GLY A 238 -19.12 17.41 -8.30
C GLY A 238 -20.20 18.44 -7.93
N TRP A 239 -19.88 19.73 -7.92
CA TRP A 239 -20.86 20.80 -7.69
C TRP A 239 -21.96 20.78 -8.75
N SER A 240 -23.22 20.87 -8.34
CA SER A 240 -24.39 20.98 -9.22
C SER A 240 -25.22 22.19 -8.82
N LYS A 241 -25.77 22.92 -9.81
CA LYS A 241 -26.61 24.09 -9.53
C LYS A 241 -27.94 23.70 -8.86
N CYS A 242 -28.39 22.46 -9.00
CA CYS A 242 -29.73 22.02 -8.62
C CYS A 242 -29.77 21.15 -7.34
N GLY A 243 -28.63 20.88 -6.70
CA GLY A 243 -28.55 20.08 -5.47
C GLY A 243 -27.21 19.39 -5.30
#